data_AF-A0A1C4D881-F1
#
_entry.id   AF-A0A1C4D881-F1
#
_cell.length_a   1.000
_cell.length_b   1.000
_cell.length_c   1.000
_cell.angle_alpha   90.00
_cell.angle_beta   90.00
_cell.angle_gamma   90.00
#
_symmetry.space_group_name_H-M   'P 1'
#
loop_
_entity.id
_entity.type
_entity.pdbx_description
1 polymer ?
#
loop_
_entity_poly.entity_id
_entity_poly.type
_entity_poly.pdbx_seq_one_letter_code
_entity_poly.pdbx_strand_id
1 'polypeptide(L)'
;KLDNETVEQYADRVFIQWKIGRKGQDNGILLLIVKDDKRMRIEVGYGLEGTITDLVASKIIREQLAPQFRQNNYYQGIDNALSVLKQKIDNPALKCEDNEQGLNLNLLFSEDFTSMLSKYALVSFLICFVLAKLLYRKDKSKQCLRTGLFNALSVTGFTLWHVQYILEIAFLMFVIMFVVFCLSTMVSGFLTPGAGGRGGNSRGGSGGFGGSSGGGGFSGGGGGRSGGGGASGSW
;
A
#
# COMPACT_ATOMS: atom_id res chain seq x y z
N LYS A 1 3.24 -16.07 -28.69
CA LYS A 1 2.65 -17.41 -28.49
C LYS A 1 3.72 -18.45 -28.19
N LEU A 2 3.45 -19.42 -27.32
CA LEU A 2 4.30 -20.56 -26.99
C LEU A 2 3.92 -21.73 -27.92
N ASP A 3 4.81 -22.06 -28.84
CA ASP A 3 4.55 -23.06 -29.87
C ASP A 3 4.89 -24.47 -29.36
N ASN A 4 3.95 -25.07 -28.59
CA ASN A 4 4.04 -26.39 -27.95
C ASN A 4 5.08 -26.55 -26.83
N GLU A 5 5.60 -25.44 -26.30
CA GLU A 5 6.52 -25.42 -25.17
C GLU A 5 5.84 -24.80 -23.93
N THR A 6 6.23 -25.22 -22.72
CA THR A 6 5.71 -24.59 -21.51
C THR A 6 6.39 -23.24 -21.26
N VAL A 7 5.73 -22.34 -20.52
CA VAL A 7 6.31 -21.01 -20.22
C VAL A 7 7.59 -21.12 -19.39
N GLU A 8 7.70 -22.17 -18.58
CA GLU A 8 8.87 -22.51 -17.76
C GLU A 8 10.05 -22.91 -18.63
N GLN A 9 9.85 -23.85 -19.57
CA GLN A 9 10.89 -24.30 -20.49
C GLN A 9 11.40 -23.15 -21.38
N TYR A 10 10.47 -22.34 -21.89
CA TYR A 10 10.82 -21.17 -22.69
C TYR A 10 11.62 -20.14 -21.86
N ALA A 11 11.19 -19.87 -20.63
CA ALA A 11 11.87 -18.91 -19.76
C ALA A 11 13.28 -19.37 -19.38
N ASP A 12 13.47 -20.64 -19.03
CA ASP A 12 14.79 -21.20 -18.70
C ASP A 12 15.74 -21.10 -19.91
N ARG A 13 15.26 -21.49 -21.11
CA ARG A 13 16.05 -21.34 -22.34
C ARG A 13 16.46 -19.89 -22.59
N VAL A 14 15.52 -18.94 -22.46
CA VAL A 14 15.82 -17.52 -22.64
C VAL A 14 16.82 -17.03 -21.59
N PHE A 15 16.66 -17.44 -20.33
CA PHE A 15 17.54 -17.06 -19.24
C PHE A 15 19.00 -17.46 -19.51
N ILE A 16 19.20 -18.71 -19.94
CA ILE A 16 20.51 -19.26 -20.30
C ILE A 16 21.05 -18.60 -21.57
N GLN A 17 20.22 -18.48 -22.62
CA GLN A 17 20.64 -17.93 -23.91
C GLN A 17 21.06 -16.47 -23.80
N TRP A 18 20.29 -15.67 -23.04
CA TRP A 18 20.57 -14.25 -22.81
C TRP A 18 21.61 -14.02 -21.73
N LYS A 19 22.10 -15.09 -21.11
CA LYS A 19 23.17 -15.03 -20.13
C LYS A 19 22.81 -14.08 -18.97
N ILE A 20 21.60 -14.22 -18.45
CA ILE A 20 21.05 -13.30 -17.44
C ILE A 20 21.78 -13.53 -16.10
N GLY A 21 22.20 -12.44 -15.45
CA GLY A 21 22.98 -12.48 -14.22
C GLY A 21 24.50 -12.53 -14.46
N ARG A 22 25.28 -12.31 -13.40
CA ARG A 22 26.74 -12.33 -13.47
C ARG A 22 27.28 -13.74 -13.23
N LYS A 23 28.25 -14.16 -14.06
CA LYS A 23 28.94 -15.45 -13.92
C LYS A 23 29.46 -15.65 -12.48
N GLY A 24 29.08 -16.76 -11.86
CA GLY A 24 29.51 -17.15 -10.51
C GLY A 24 28.81 -16.42 -9.37
N GLN A 25 28.03 -15.37 -9.65
CA GLN A 25 27.12 -14.76 -8.69
C GLN A 25 25.67 -15.21 -8.92
N ASP A 26 25.32 -15.59 -10.16
CA ASP A 26 24.01 -16.12 -10.54
C ASP A 26 22.84 -15.26 -10.04
N ASN A 27 23.03 -13.94 -10.05
CA ASN A 27 22.11 -12.95 -9.50
C ASN A 27 21.18 -12.33 -10.56
N GLY A 28 20.76 -13.14 -11.52
CA GLY A 28 19.83 -12.74 -12.57
C GLY A 28 18.38 -12.93 -12.17
N ILE A 29 17.49 -12.08 -12.67
CA ILE A 29 16.02 -12.31 -12.62
C ILE A 29 15.47 -12.02 -14.02
N LEU A 30 14.57 -12.88 -14.49
CA LEU A 30 13.82 -12.69 -15.74
C LEU A 30 12.33 -12.70 -15.45
N LEU A 31 11.63 -11.62 -15.79
CA LEU A 31 10.17 -11.60 -15.89
C LEU A 31 9.79 -11.82 -17.36
N LEU A 32 9.23 -12.98 -17.66
CA LEU A 32 8.71 -13.35 -18.96
C LEU A 32 7.18 -13.21 -18.99
N ILE A 33 6.66 -12.57 -20.02
CA ILE A 33 5.23 -12.34 -20.22
C ILE A 33 4.87 -12.74 -21.64
N VAL A 34 4.02 -13.74 -21.77
CA VAL A 34 3.47 -14.20 -23.05
C VAL A 34 2.03 -13.72 -23.15
N LYS A 35 1.84 -12.57 -23.81
CA LYS A 35 0.55 -11.87 -23.88
C LYS A 35 -0.55 -12.71 -24.52
N ASP A 36 -0.25 -13.40 -25.63
CA ASP A 36 -1.25 -14.17 -26.39
C ASP A 36 -1.80 -15.35 -25.57
N ASP A 37 -0.94 -16.00 -24.80
CA ASP A 37 -1.31 -17.20 -24.01
C ASP A 37 -1.71 -16.84 -22.58
N LYS A 38 -1.64 -15.56 -22.21
CA LYS A 38 -1.87 -15.04 -20.86
C LYS A 38 -1.06 -15.80 -19.81
N ARG A 39 0.20 -16.10 -20.12
CA ARG A 39 1.14 -16.78 -19.23
C ARG A 39 2.27 -15.85 -18.83
N MET A 40 2.68 -15.95 -17.58
CA MET A 40 3.82 -15.22 -17.05
C MET A 40 4.72 -16.14 -16.23
N ARG A 41 6.01 -15.83 -16.20
CA ARG A 41 7.02 -16.54 -15.41
C ARG A 41 8.02 -15.55 -14.86
N ILE A 42 8.37 -15.69 -13.59
CA ILE A 42 9.55 -15.08 -13.00
C ILE A 42 10.56 -16.21 -12.83
N GLU A 43 11.70 -16.10 -13.50
CA GLU A 43 12.85 -17.00 -13.38
C GLU A 43 13.92 -16.32 -12.55
N VAL A 44 14.48 -17.02 -11.56
CA VAL A 44 15.43 -16.49 -10.59
C VAL A 44 16.72 -17.30 -10.67
N GLY A 45 17.85 -16.60 -10.76
CA GLY A 45 19.17 -17.23 -10.72
C GLY A 45 19.52 -17.70 -9.31
N TYR A 46 20.38 -18.72 -9.24
CA TYR A 46 20.72 -19.43 -8.00
C TYR A 46 21.18 -18.51 -6.86
N GLY A 47 21.92 -17.44 -7.17
CA GLY A 47 22.43 -16.51 -6.17
C GLY A 47 21.37 -15.65 -5.48
N LEU A 48 20.14 -15.62 -6.02
CA LEU A 48 19.02 -14.86 -5.45
C LEU A 48 17.93 -15.74 -4.85
N GLU A 49 18.00 -17.07 -4.95
CA GLU A 49 16.97 -17.99 -4.41
C GLU A 49 16.77 -17.83 -2.90
N GLY A 50 17.83 -17.50 -2.15
CA GLY A 50 17.73 -17.24 -0.71
C GLY A 50 16.95 -15.97 -0.35
N THR A 51 16.82 -15.02 -1.29
CA THR A 51 16.11 -13.76 -1.10
C THR A 51 14.75 -13.79 -1.81
N ILE A 52 14.73 -14.19 -3.08
CA ILE A 52 13.55 -14.35 -3.92
C ILE A 52 13.27 -15.84 -4.08
N THR A 53 12.53 -16.40 -3.13
CA THR A 53 12.09 -17.81 -3.22
C THR A 53 10.95 -17.97 -4.22
N ASP A 54 10.68 -19.21 -4.62
CA ASP A 54 9.54 -19.54 -5.49
C ASP A 54 8.21 -19.02 -4.93
N LEU A 55 8.05 -19.07 -3.61
CA LEU A 55 6.87 -18.54 -2.93
C LEU A 55 6.73 -17.03 -3.15
N VAL A 56 7.83 -16.28 -3.01
CA VAL A 56 7.87 -14.83 -3.24
C VAL A 56 7.56 -14.51 -4.70
N ALA A 57 8.21 -15.19 -5.64
CA ALA A 57 7.97 -15.02 -7.07
C ALA A 57 6.50 -15.30 -7.44
N SER A 58 5.94 -16.39 -6.90
CA SER A 58 4.55 -16.80 -7.13
C SER A 58 3.56 -15.78 -6.59
N LYS A 59 3.88 -15.19 -5.44
CA LYS A 59 3.09 -14.13 -4.83
C LYS A 59 3.11 -12.84 -5.63
N ILE A 60 4.27 -12.40 -6.10
CA ILE A 60 4.39 -11.21 -6.96
C ILE A 60 3.53 -11.38 -8.22
N ILE A 61 3.56 -12.57 -8.83
CA ILE A 61 2.69 -12.91 -9.96
C ILE A 61 1.21 -12.79 -9.60
N ARG A 62 0.77 -13.42 -8.51
CA ARG A 62 -0.65 -13.44 -8.14
C ARG A 62 -1.19 -12.09 -7.66
N GLU A 63 -0.40 -11.31 -6.93
CA GLU A 63 -0.86 -10.11 -6.24
C GLU A 63 -0.56 -8.82 -7.00
N GLN A 64 0.55 -8.77 -7.74
CA GLN A 64 1.00 -7.55 -8.42
C GLN A 64 0.73 -7.60 -9.92
N LEU A 65 1.03 -8.72 -10.58
CA LEU A 65 0.90 -8.84 -12.04
C LEU A 65 -0.51 -9.22 -12.47
N ALA A 66 -0.99 -10.40 -12.08
CA ALA A 66 -2.27 -10.96 -12.55
C ALA A 66 -3.48 -10.00 -12.44
N PRO A 67 -3.74 -9.30 -11.31
CA PRO A 67 -4.91 -8.43 -11.21
C PRO A 67 -4.82 -7.21 -12.14
N GLN A 68 -3.63 -6.63 -12.30
CA GLN A 68 -3.41 -5.50 -13.20
C GLN A 68 -3.54 -5.93 -14.67
N PHE A 69 -3.01 -7.10 -15.00
CA PHE A 69 -3.08 -7.65 -16.34
C PHE A 69 -4.50 -8.04 -16.77
N ARG A 70 -5.35 -8.50 -15.83
CA ARG A 70 -6.81 -8.68 -16.05
C ARG A 70 -7.53 -7.39 -16.39
N GLN A 71 -7.06 -6.26 -15.85
CA GLN A 71 -7.61 -4.93 -16.11
C GLN A 71 -6.96 -4.24 -17.32
N ASN A 72 -6.08 -4.92 -18.06
CA ASN A 72 -5.24 -4.37 -19.13
C ASN A 72 -4.27 -3.26 -18.69
N ASN A 73 -4.02 -3.13 -17.37
CA ASN A 73 -3.07 -2.19 -16.78
C ASN A 73 -1.66 -2.79 -16.75
N TYR A 74 -1.11 -3.13 -17.92
CA TYR A 74 0.16 -3.87 -18.01
C TYR A 74 1.35 -3.13 -17.39
N TYR A 75 1.47 -1.83 -17.64
CA TYR A 75 2.54 -1.00 -17.09
C TYR A 75 2.52 -1.00 -15.57
N GLN A 76 1.34 -0.79 -14.97
CA GLN A 76 1.19 -0.78 -13.51
C GLN A 76 1.56 -2.14 -12.90
N GLY A 77 1.13 -3.25 -13.51
CA GLY A 77 1.48 -4.58 -13.03
C GLY A 77 2.98 -4.84 -13.03
N ILE A 78 3.67 -4.41 -14.10
CA ILE A 78 5.13 -4.56 -14.21
C ILE A 78 5.85 -3.66 -13.20
N ASP A 79 5.42 -2.40 -13.06
CA ASP A 79 6.04 -1.44 -12.14
C ASP A 79 5.88 -1.86 -10.67
N ASN A 80 4.69 -2.34 -10.30
CA ASN A 80 4.43 -2.89 -8.97
C ASN A 80 5.33 -4.11 -8.70
N ALA A 81 5.41 -5.05 -9.64
CA ALA A 81 6.25 -6.23 -9.50
C ALA A 81 7.74 -5.87 -9.36
N LEU A 82 8.23 -4.94 -10.17
CA LEU A 82 9.62 -4.46 -10.11
C LEU A 82 9.92 -3.77 -8.77
N SER A 83 8.99 -2.97 -8.27
CA SER A 83 9.12 -2.28 -6.98
C SER A 83 9.28 -3.28 -5.83
N VAL A 84 8.44 -4.33 -5.80
CA VAL A 84 8.54 -5.39 -4.79
C VAL A 84 9.86 -6.17 -4.93
N LEU A 85 10.28 -6.50 -6.15
CA LEU A 85 11.56 -7.19 -6.38
C LEU A 85 12.75 -6.36 -5.88
N LYS A 86 12.81 -5.07 -6.23
CA LYS A 86 13.87 -4.14 -5.77
C LYS A 86 13.91 -4.07 -4.25
N GLN A 87 12.75 -3.83 -3.62
CA GLN A 87 12.65 -3.74 -2.18
C GLN A 87 13.15 -5.02 -1.49
N LYS A 88 12.82 -6.19 -2.04
CA LYS A 88 13.22 -7.48 -1.48
C LYS A 88 14.72 -7.76 -1.67
N ILE A 89 15.31 -7.32 -2.78
CA ILE A 89 16.76 -7.40 -3.02
C ILE A 89 17.52 -6.46 -2.08
N ASP A 90 17.04 -5.21 -1.92
CA ASP A 90 17.68 -4.21 -1.07
C ASP A 90 17.56 -4.57 0.41
N ASN A 91 16.49 -5.25 0.80
CA ASN A 91 16.28 -5.73 2.17
C ASN A 91 15.76 -7.18 2.20
N PRO A 92 16.67 -8.17 2.21
CA PRO A 92 16.33 -9.59 2.16
C PRO A 92 15.47 -10.08 3.34
N ALA A 93 15.53 -9.39 4.50
CA ALA A 93 14.79 -9.76 5.70
C ALA A 93 13.30 -9.39 5.64
N LEU A 94 12.86 -8.58 4.67
CA LEU A 94 11.46 -8.19 4.53
C LEU A 94 10.58 -9.40 4.23
N LYS A 95 9.66 -9.72 5.14
CA LYS A 95 8.65 -10.74 4.85
C LYS A 95 7.74 -10.22 3.76
N CYS A 96 7.42 -11.05 2.77
CA CYS A 96 6.36 -10.71 1.84
C CYS A 96 5.04 -10.83 2.61
N GLU A 97 4.45 -9.70 3.01
CA GLU A 97 3.17 -9.61 3.73
C GLU A 97 2.16 -10.58 3.12
N ASP A 98 1.89 -11.67 3.82
CA ASP A 98 0.77 -12.57 3.63
C ASP A 98 -0.52 -11.78 3.73
N ASN A 99 -0.83 -11.06 2.65
CA ASN A 99 -2.18 -10.71 2.29
C ASN A 99 -2.88 -12.03 1.97
N GLU A 100 -3.20 -12.80 3.02
CA GLU A 100 -4.40 -13.61 3.02
C GLU A 100 -5.53 -12.65 2.70
N GLN A 101 -5.82 -12.48 1.40
CA GLN A 101 -7.08 -11.96 0.92
C GLN A 101 -8.16 -13.03 1.17
N GLY A 102 -8.26 -13.48 2.42
CA GLY A 102 -9.56 -13.79 2.99
C GLY A 102 -10.33 -12.49 2.94
N LEU A 103 -11.38 -12.46 2.12
CA LEU A 103 -12.26 -11.33 1.92
C LEU A 103 -12.69 -10.78 3.29
N ASN A 104 -11.99 -9.77 3.79
CA ASN A 104 -12.36 -9.10 5.03
C ASN A 104 -13.67 -8.36 4.72
N LEU A 105 -14.79 -9.03 4.99
CA LEU A 105 -16.14 -8.47 4.86
C LEU A 105 -16.22 -7.12 5.61
N ASN A 106 -15.49 -7.00 6.72
CA ASN A 106 -15.32 -5.78 7.51
C ASN A 106 -14.66 -4.61 6.75
N LEU A 107 -13.85 -4.87 5.72
CA LEU A 107 -13.17 -3.86 4.91
C LEU A 107 -14.02 -3.35 3.73
N LEU A 108 -15.01 -4.13 3.29
CA LEU A 108 -16.05 -3.65 2.35
C LEU A 108 -17.14 -2.87 3.09
N PHE A 109 -17.26 -3.08 4.41
CA PHE A 109 -18.06 -2.28 5.34
C PHE A 109 -17.26 -1.17 6.06
N SER A 110 -15.98 -0.95 5.72
CA SER A 110 -15.14 0.03 6.43
C SER A 110 -15.63 1.45 6.18
N GLU A 111 -15.73 2.26 7.25
CA GLU A 111 -15.81 3.75 7.39
C GLU A 111 -16.73 4.53 6.42
N ASP A 112 -16.65 4.26 5.13
CA ASP A 112 -17.47 4.83 4.07
C ASP A 112 -18.92 4.36 4.14
N PHE A 113 -19.18 3.07 4.43
CA PHE A 113 -20.57 2.60 4.53
C PHE A 113 -21.26 3.16 5.78
N THR A 114 -20.58 3.19 6.94
CA THR A 114 -21.12 3.79 8.17
C THR A 114 -21.32 5.29 8.03
N SER A 115 -20.41 6.01 7.36
CA SER A 115 -20.56 7.45 7.10
C SER A 115 -21.59 7.77 6.01
N MET A 116 -21.77 6.90 5.00
CA MET A 116 -22.87 6.98 4.03
C MET A 116 -24.21 6.67 4.71
N LEU A 117 -24.27 5.60 5.49
CA LEU A 117 -25.46 5.17 6.21
C LEU A 117 -25.88 6.24 7.23
N SER A 118 -24.95 6.86 7.96
CA SER A 118 -25.29 7.93 8.91
C SER A 118 -25.82 9.20 8.22
N LYS A 119 -25.29 9.56 7.05
CA LYS A 119 -25.79 10.69 6.23
C LYS A 119 -27.21 10.43 5.71
N TYR A 120 -27.49 9.21 5.26
CA TYR A 120 -28.80 8.85 4.72
C TYR A 120 -29.77 8.30 5.77
N ALA A 121 -29.33 7.99 6.99
CA ALA A 121 -30.15 7.47 8.08
C ALA A 121 -31.27 8.44 8.46
N LEU A 122 -31.00 9.75 8.45
CA LEU A 122 -32.02 10.76 8.76
C LEU A 122 -33.08 10.88 7.69
N VAL A 123 -32.66 10.83 6.42
CA VAL A 123 -33.57 10.86 5.27
C VAL A 123 -34.41 9.58 5.23
N SER A 124 -33.80 8.42 5.45
CA SER A 124 -34.47 7.12 5.59
C SER A 124 -35.47 7.12 6.76
N PHE A 125 -35.09 7.66 7.93
CA PHE A 125 -35.95 7.76 9.09
C PHE A 125 -37.14 8.70 8.87
N LEU A 126 -36.93 9.85 8.22
CA LEU A 126 -37.99 10.77 7.82
C LEU A 126 -38.95 10.13 6.82
N ILE A 127 -38.42 9.42 5.82
CA ILE A 127 -39.24 8.67 4.85
C ILE A 127 -40.04 7.57 5.55
N CYS A 128 -39.43 6.80 6.46
CA CYS A 128 -40.12 5.80 7.27
C CYS A 128 -41.17 6.41 8.20
N PHE A 129 -40.93 7.58 8.78
CA PHE A 129 -41.90 8.28 9.63
C PHE A 129 -43.10 8.77 8.82
N VAL A 130 -42.85 9.34 7.64
CA VAL A 130 -43.90 9.77 6.71
C VAL A 130 -44.69 8.57 6.19
N LEU A 131 -44.02 7.48 5.80
CA LEU A 131 -44.65 6.22 5.38
C LEU A 131 -45.44 5.59 6.51
N ALA A 132 -44.91 5.55 7.75
CA ALA A 132 -45.63 5.06 8.91
C ALA A 132 -46.89 5.89 9.17
N LYS A 133 -46.82 7.22 9.04
CA LYS A 133 -47.99 8.11 9.17
C LYS A 133 -49.01 7.93 8.04
N LEU A 134 -48.56 7.65 6.81
CA LEU A 134 -49.41 7.38 5.65
C LEU A 134 -50.07 5.99 5.71
N LEU A 135 -49.36 4.99 6.25
CA LEU A 135 -49.85 3.63 6.44
C LEU A 135 -50.68 3.46 7.72
N TYR A 136 -50.58 4.38 8.68
CA TYR A 136 -51.34 4.35 9.93
C TYR A 136 -52.80 4.78 9.73
N ARG A 137 -53.64 3.85 9.26
CA ARG A 137 -55.09 4.03 9.18
C ARG A 137 -55.79 3.72 10.52
N LYS A 138 -56.33 4.78 11.12
CA LYS A 138 -57.58 4.92 11.90
C LYS A 138 -57.82 3.98 13.11
N ASP A 139 -57.46 4.45 14.30
CA ASP A 139 -58.36 4.41 15.46
C ASP A 139 -58.11 5.63 16.37
N LYS A 140 -59.11 6.52 16.48
CA LYS A 140 -58.97 7.91 16.97
C LYS A 140 -58.86 8.04 18.49
N SER A 141 -59.08 6.96 19.25
CA SER A 141 -59.31 7.06 20.70
C SER A 141 -58.03 7.06 21.57
N LYS A 142 -56.92 6.47 21.11
CA LYS A 142 -55.64 6.40 21.88
C LYS A 142 -54.46 7.08 21.17
N GLN A 143 -54.74 7.87 20.14
CA GLN A 143 -53.74 8.42 19.21
C GLN A 143 -52.86 9.53 19.79
N CYS A 144 -53.39 10.41 20.64
CA CYS A 144 -52.62 11.58 21.10
C CYS A 144 -51.45 11.19 22.04
N LEU A 145 -51.71 10.32 23.01
CA LEU A 145 -50.72 9.92 24.02
C LEU A 145 -49.57 9.09 23.42
N ARG A 146 -49.88 8.18 22.48
CA ARG A 146 -48.90 7.29 21.85
C ARG A 146 -48.03 7.99 20.81
N THR A 147 -48.59 8.96 20.08
CA THR A 147 -47.82 9.76 19.09
C THR A 147 -46.93 10.80 19.80
N GLY A 148 -47.39 11.36 20.92
CA GLY A 148 -46.60 12.26 21.76
C GLY A 148 -45.35 11.59 22.35
N LEU A 149 -45.49 10.37 22.88
CA LEU A 149 -44.36 9.63 23.46
C LEU A 149 -43.30 9.26 22.43
N PHE A 150 -43.71 8.85 21.22
CA PHE A 150 -42.78 8.52 20.14
C PHE A 150 -42.01 9.73 19.63
N ASN A 151 -42.66 10.89 19.48
CA ASN A 151 -42.00 12.14 19.10
C ASN A 151 -41.06 12.64 20.20
N ALA A 152 -41.42 12.47 21.48
CA ALA A 152 -40.54 12.84 22.60
C ALA A 152 -39.26 11.99 22.64
N LEU A 153 -39.38 10.68 22.41
CA LEU A 153 -38.23 9.76 22.40
C LEU A 153 -37.29 10.00 21.21
N SER A 154 -37.83 10.29 20.02
CA SER A 154 -36.99 10.55 18.83
C SER A 154 -36.20 11.86 18.94
N VAL A 155 -36.83 12.93 19.45
CA VAL A 155 -36.17 14.23 19.63
C VAL A 155 -35.08 14.17 20.71
N THR A 156 -35.33 13.43 21.79
CA THR A 156 -34.35 13.26 22.88
C THR A 156 -33.14 12.42 22.44
N GLY A 157 -33.37 11.35 21.66
CA GLY A 157 -32.28 10.54 21.10
C GLY A 157 -31.42 11.30 20.10
N PHE A 158 -32.02 12.14 19.25
CA PHE A 158 -31.31 12.91 18.24
C PHE A 158 -30.44 14.03 18.83
N THR A 159 -30.91 14.67 19.90
CA THR A 159 -30.17 15.72 20.61
C THR A 159 -28.98 15.15 21.40
N LEU A 160 -29.12 13.99 22.04
CA LEU A 160 -28.01 13.29 22.72
C LEU A 160 -26.94 12.80 21.73
N TRP A 161 -27.33 12.35 20.54
CA TRP A 161 -26.40 11.97 19.47
C TRP A 161 -25.52 13.15 19.00
N HIS A 162 -26.08 14.36 18.95
CA HIS A 162 -25.33 15.55 18.50
C HIS A 162 -24.29 16.04 19.55
N VAL A 163 -24.54 15.80 20.83
CA VAL A 163 -23.64 16.26 21.92
C VAL A 163 -22.29 15.52 21.88
N GLN A 164 -22.25 14.26 21.46
CA GLN A 164 -20.99 13.52 21.30
C GLN A 164 -20.11 14.10 20.17
N TYR A 165 -20.72 14.54 19.07
CA TYR A 165 -20.01 15.01 17.87
C TYR A 165 -19.37 16.40 18.07
N ILE A 166 -19.99 17.26 18.89
CA ILE A 166 -19.47 18.61 19.19
C ILE A 166 -18.17 18.53 20.02
N LEU A 167 -18.05 17.57 20.93
CA LEU A 167 -16.86 17.38 21.76
C LEU A 167 -15.66 16.89 20.95
N GLU A 168 -15.88 16.00 19.99
CA GLU A 168 -14.80 15.50 19.12
C GLU A 168 -14.25 16.60 18.19
N ILE A 169 -15.12 17.44 17.61
CA ILE A 169 -14.70 18.58 16.78
C ILE A 169 -13.95 19.63 17.61
N ALA A 170 -14.42 19.92 18.84
CA ALA A 170 -13.75 20.85 19.74
C ALA A 170 -12.36 20.36 20.14
N PHE A 171 -12.21 19.06 20.40
CA PHE A 171 -10.92 18.45 20.70
C PHE A 171 -9.94 18.51 19.51
N LEU A 172 -10.43 18.22 18.30
CA LEU A 172 -9.62 18.34 17.08
C LEU A 172 -9.14 19.78 16.83
N MET A 173 -10.04 20.76 16.98
CA MET A 173 -9.69 22.19 16.86
C MET A 173 -8.66 22.62 17.90
N PHE A 174 -8.75 22.11 19.12
CA PHE A 174 -7.77 22.36 20.17
C PHE A 174 -6.38 21.81 19.82
N VAL A 175 -6.31 20.57 19.33
CA VAL A 175 -5.05 19.94 18.90
C VAL A 175 -4.43 20.72 17.73
N ILE A 176 -5.21 21.13 16.75
CA ILE A 176 -4.73 21.94 15.62
C ILE A 176 -4.17 23.28 16.11
N MET A 177 -4.88 23.99 16.97
CA MET A 177 -4.40 25.26 17.55
C MET A 177 -3.13 25.08 18.38
N PHE A 178 -3.01 23.96 19.11
CA PHE A 178 -1.80 23.63 19.87
C PHE A 178 -0.60 23.37 18.96
N VAL A 179 -0.79 22.61 17.87
CA VAL A 179 0.27 22.35 16.88
C VAL A 179 0.73 23.64 16.19
N VAL A 180 -0.21 24.52 15.81
CA VAL A 180 0.11 25.85 15.23
C VAL A 180 0.90 26.71 16.21
N PHE A 181 0.56 26.68 17.50
CA PHE A 181 1.29 27.39 18.56
C PHE A 181 2.71 26.83 18.79
N CYS A 182 2.88 25.51 18.79
CA CYS A 182 4.21 24.89 18.86
C CYS A 182 5.07 25.24 17.62
N LEU A 183 4.47 25.26 16.43
CA LEU A 183 5.18 25.66 15.21
C LEU A 183 5.57 27.14 15.23
N SER A 184 4.70 28.05 15.69
CA SER A 184 5.01 29.48 15.72
C SER A 184 6.12 29.83 16.72
N THR A 185 6.17 29.13 17.86
CA THR A 185 7.24 29.29 18.86
C THR A 185 8.58 28.71 18.39
N MET A 186 8.57 27.59 17.65
CA MET A 186 9.79 27.06 17.02
C MET A 186 10.33 27.97 15.91
N VAL A 187 9.46 28.54 15.08
CA VAL A 187 9.86 29.47 14.00
C VAL A 187 10.42 30.78 14.57
N SER A 188 9.90 31.24 15.71
CA SER A 188 10.40 32.45 16.39
C SER A 188 11.80 32.27 16.97
N GLY A 189 12.17 31.04 17.38
CA GLY A 189 13.53 30.69 17.80
C GLY A 189 14.55 30.67 16.65
N PHE A 190 14.10 30.52 15.40
CA PHE A 190 14.95 30.48 14.21
C PHE A 190 15.10 31.84 13.50
N LEU A 191 14.22 32.80 13.78
CA LEU A 191 14.18 34.12 13.12
C LEU A 191 14.60 35.29 14.01
N THR A 192 15.07 35.04 15.23
CA THR A 192 15.64 36.12 16.07
C THR A 192 17.11 36.33 15.67
N PRO A 193 17.51 37.47 15.05
CA PRO A 193 18.91 37.75 14.79
C PRO A 193 19.60 37.98 16.14
N GLY A 194 20.43 37.03 16.56
CA GLY A 194 21.20 37.12 17.79
C GLY A 194 22.16 38.31 17.74
N ALA A 195 21.84 39.36 18.50
CA ALA A 195 22.76 40.44 18.79
C ALA A 195 23.74 40.01 19.91
N GLY A 196 25.01 39.87 19.54
CA GLY A 196 26.16 40.16 20.40
C GLY A 196 26.85 38.98 21.12
N GLY A 197 28.17 38.83 20.88
CA GLY A 197 29.04 38.14 21.84
C GLY A 197 30.36 37.52 21.35
N ARG A 198 31.36 38.36 21.02
CA ARG A 198 32.82 38.19 21.27
C ARG A 198 33.44 36.78 21.44
N GLY A 199 34.39 36.49 20.54
CA GLY A 199 35.80 36.20 20.90
C GLY A 199 36.24 34.74 21.04
N GLY A 200 37.40 34.40 20.46
CA GLY A 200 38.20 33.26 20.92
C GLY A 200 38.89 32.42 19.84
N ASN A 201 40.16 32.72 19.61
CA ASN A 201 41.12 32.09 18.71
C ASN A 201 41.50 30.64 19.12
N SER A 202 41.83 29.75 18.17
CA SER A 202 43.10 28.99 18.07
C SER A 202 43.03 27.51 17.59
N ARG A 203 43.78 27.27 16.51
CA ARG A 203 44.85 26.24 16.31
C ARG A 203 44.52 24.74 16.13
N GLY A 204 45.10 24.21 15.05
CA GLY A 204 45.69 22.87 14.91
C GLY A 204 44.73 21.82 14.32
N GLY A 205 45.10 20.95 13.38
CA GLY A 205 46.38 20.64 12.73
C GLY A 205 46.29 19.25 12.06
N SER A 206 46.86 19.15 10.84
CA SER A 206 47.52 17.98 10.21
C SER A 206 46.80 16.65 9.90
N GLY A 207 47.08 16.16 8.69
CA GLY A 207 47.22 14.74 8.31
C GLY A 207 46.03 14.20 7.51
N GLY A 208 46.12 13.66 6.29
CA GLY A 208 47.22 12.99 5.59
C GLY A 208 46.79 11.56 5.23
N PHE A 209 47.28 11.04 4.09
CA PHE A 209 47.10 9.68 3.51
C PHE A 209 45.84 9.51 2.64
N GLY A 210 45.91 9.23 1.34
CA GLY A 210 46.71 8.20 0.64
C GLY A 210 45.73 7.08 0.30
N GLY A 211 45.21 6.94 -0.93
CA GLY A 211 45.90 6.45 -2.11
C GLY A 211 45.40 5.03 -2.40
N SER A 212 44.82 4.77 -3.58
CA SER A 212 45.26 3.69 -4.49
C SER A 212 44.25 3.46 -5.61
N SER A 213 44.83 3.37 -6.80
CA SER A 213 44.30 2.83 -8.05
C SER A 213 43.84 1.37 -7.94
N GLY A 214 42.87 1.02 -8.77
CA GLY A 214 42.56 -0.38 -9.09
C GLY A 214 41.83 -0.46 -10.43
N GLY A 215 42.61 -0.57 -11.51
CA GLY A 215 42.11 -0.91 -12.83
C GLY A 215 42.00 -2.43 -13.05
N GLY A 216 41.29 -2.81 -14.11
CA GLY A 216 41.18 -4.18 -14.60
C GLY A 216 39.84 -4.82 -14.25
N GLY A 217 39.10 -5.45 -15.15
CA GLY A 217 39.32 -5.75 -16.55
C GLY A 217 38.00 -6.27 -17.11
N PHE A 218 37.77 -6.01 -18.39
CA PHE A 218 36.60 -6.47 -19.13
C PHE A 218 36.76 -7.98 -19.36
N SER A 219 36.01 -8.81 -18.62
CA SER A 219 35.89 -10.23 -18.91
C SER A 219 34.60 -10.49 -19.67
N GLY A 220 34.74 -11.09 -20.86
CA GLY A 220 33.70 -11.36 -21.83
C GLY A 220 32.52 -12.20 -21.31
N GLY A 221 31.41 -12.06 -22.03
CA GLY A 221 30.08 -12.56 -21.69
C GLY A 221 30.02 -14.04 -21.34
N GLY A 222 29.72 -14.30 -20.07
CA GLY A 222 29.17 -15.56 -19.57
C GLY A 222 28.08 -15.20 -18.57
N GLY A 223 26.88 -15.74 -18.77
CA GLY A 223 25.74 -15.45 -17.92
C GLY A 223 25.74 -16.23 -16.63
N GLY A 224 24.78 -15.87 -15.77
CA GLY A 224 24.41 -16.69 -14.64
C GLY A 224 23.71 -17.97 -15.07
N ARG A 225 23.74 -18.97 -14.20
CA ARG A 225 22.98 -20.23 -14.32
C ARG A 225 21.63 -20.05 -13.61
N SER A 226 20.56 -20.56 -14.21
CA SER A 226 19.28 -20.76 -13.49
C SER A 226 19.36 -22.07 -12.70
N GLY A 227 18.94 -22.06 -11.45
CA GLY A 227 18.75 -23.26 -10.63
C GLY A 227 17.38 -23.93 -10.84
N GLY A 228 16.54 -23.37 -11.73
CA GLY A 228 15.13 -23.73 -11.86
C GLY A 228 14.21 -22.99 -10.88
N GLY A 229 14.76 -22.09 -10.06
CA GLY A 229 14.03 -21.24 -9.14
C GLY A 229 13.12 -20.24 -9.85
N GLY A 230 11.95 -19.98 -9.26
CA GLY A 230 10.96 -19.04 -9.78
C GLY A 230 9.54 -19.59 -9.82
N ALA A 231 8.61 -18.77 -10.28
CA ALA A 231 7.21 -19.14 -10.35
C ALA A 231 6.58 -18.79 -11.70
N SER A 232 5.61 -19.57 -12.13
CA SER A 232 4.74 -19.25 -13.25
C SER A 232 3.32 -18.94 -12.78
N GLY A 233 2.58 -18.24 -13.64
CA GLY A 233 1.15 -18.02 -13.45
C GLY A 233 0.47 -17.54 -14.72
N SER A 234 -0.81 -17.21 -14.58
CA SER A 234 -1.67 -16.72 -15.65
C SER A 234 -2.57 -15.61 -15.13
N TRP A 235 -3.22 -14.90 -16.06
CA TRP A 235 -4.17 -13.84 -15.73
C TRP A 235 -5.48 -13.95 -16.51
#